data_AF-A0A6N2E1B1-F1
#
_entry.id   AF-A0A6N2E1B1-F1
#
_cell.length_a   1.000
_cell.length_b   1.000
_cell.length_c   1.000
_cell.angle_alpha   90.00
_cell.angle_beta   90.00
_cell.angle_gamma   90.00
#
_symmetry.space_group_name_H-M   'P 1'
#
loop_
_entity.id
_entity.type
_entity.pdbx_description
1 polymer ?
#
loop_
_entity_poly.entity_id
_entity_poly.type
_entity_poly.pdbx_seq_one_letter_code
_entity_poly.pdbx_strand_id
1 'polypeptide(L)'
;MTSATRAFLNLLFLAAVGAGAWVLMHSEQLAHNSELILPPLIVAGYALVVYGSLRAARNEAALEHYADSIYFLGFMLTLVSLITLFYRFQLDVVDVFGAAESAVAAAAAEEGAVYGGGLSGLVLERSFSHIGIAVSTSLAGVLFRNMVRGALLGAADQTDADEAAGSEEDFALIRQRETEYVQALEAFVSSTGAFSEGLAAQQQQLGQRLEEMATAVSRHEQVLSGYAELGRSLVQSAERVQELAEHTPLRRLNEELSEFSGGVKELNTVLDGVISILEQKVECVR
;
A
#
# COMPACT_ATOMS: atom_id res chain seq x y z
N MET A 1 7.22 -11.49 -48.98
CA MET A 1 6.03 -11.49 -48.09
C MET A 1 4.84 -10.87 -48.80
N THR A 2 3.69 -11.55 -48.87
CA THR A 2 2.51 -11.02 -49.58
C THR A 2 1.82 -9.91 -48.78
N SER A 3 1.02 -9.06 -49.44
CA SER A 3 0.18 -8.07 -48.75
C SER A 3 -0.78 -8.72 -47.74
N ALA A 4 -1.35 -9.88 -48.11
CA ALA A 4 -2.25 -10.65 -47.26
C ALA A 4 -1.58 -11.13 -45.96
N THR A 5 -0.35 -11.65 -46.02
CA THR A 5 0.38 -12.09 -44.83
C THR A 5 0.66 -10.92 -43.87
N ARG A 6 0.98 -9.73 -44.39
CA ARG A 6 1.21 -8.53 -43.56
C ARG A 6 -0.06 -8.07 -42.86
N ALA A 7 -1.18 -8.02 -43.59
CA ALA A 7 -2.48 -7.69 -43.03
C ALA A 7 -2.90 -8.69 -41.94
N PHE A 8 -2.66 -9.98 -42.17
CA PHE A 8 -2.94 -11.04 -41.21
C PHE A 8 -2.15 -10.86 -39.90
N LEU A 9 -0.82 -10.65 -39.98
CA LEU A 9 0.01 -10.46 -38.78
C LEU A 9 -0.38 -9.20 -37.99
N ASN A 10 -0.73 -8.11 -38.67
CA ASN A 10 -1.17 -6.88 -38.00
C ASN A 10 -2.51 -7.08 -37.27
N LEU A 11 -3.44 -7.82 -37.87
CA LEU A 11 -4.71 -8.16 -37.23
C LEU A 11 -4.50 -9.13 -36.06
N LEU A 12 -3.59 -10.09 -36.21
CA LEU A 12 -3.22 -11.02 -35.16
C LEU A 12 -2.59 -10.30 -33.96
N PHE A 13 -1.73 -9.31 -34.20
CA PHE A 13 -1.16 -8.47 -33.15
C PHE A 13 -2.25 -7.77 -32.34
N LEU A 14 -3.21 -7.12 -33.01
CA LEU A 14 -4.33 -6.46 -32.34
C LEU A 14 -5.19 -7.46 -31.54
N ALA A 15 -5.43 -8.65 -32.11
CA ALA A 15 -6.16 -9.71 -31.43
C ALA A 15 -5.40 -10.20 -30.17
N ALA A 16 -4.08 -10.35 -30.24
CA ALA A 16 -3.25 -10.75 -29.10
C ALA A 16 -3.22 -9.68 -28.00
N VAL A 17 -3.13 -8.39 -28.36
CA VAL A 17 -3.26 -7.27 -27.40
C VAL A 17 -4.63 -7.31 -26.73
N GLY A 18 -5.70 -7.45 -27.51
CA GLY A 18 -7.06 -7.51 -26.98
C GLY A 18 -7.30 -8.70 -26.06
N ALA A 19 -6.82 -9.89 -26.46
CA ALA A 19 -6.90 -11.10 -25.65
C ALA A 19 -6.11 -10.97 -24.34
N GLY A 20 -4.87 -10.47 -24.40
CA GLY A 20 -4.06 -10.28 -23.20
C GLY A 20 -4.64 -9.23 -22.27
N ALA A 21 -5.17 -8.12 -22.80
CA ALA A 21 -5.85 -7.12 -21.99
C ALA A 21 -7.12 -7.68 -21.33
N TRP A 22 -7.92 -8.46 -22.07
CA TRP A 22 -9.11 -9.11 -21.53
C TRP A 22 -8.77 -10.07 -20.38
N VAL A 23 -7.72 -10.88 -20.54
CA VAL A 23 -7.21 -11.78 -19.48
C VAL A 23 -6.77 -10.99 -18.24
N LEU A 24 -6.02 -9.91 -18.42
CA LEU A 24 -5.54 -9.08 -17.30
C LEU A 24 -6.70 -8.41 -16.54
N MET A 25 -7.74 -7.96 -17.24
CA MET A 25 -8.91 -7.36 -16.60
C MET A 25 -9.78 -8.39 -15.85
N HIS A 26 -9.84 -9.63 -16.32
CA HIS A 26 -10.66 -10.69 -15.73
C HIS A 26 -9.85 -11.69 -14.89
N SER A 27 -8.67 -11.28 -14.44
CA SER A 27 -7.74 -12.18 -13.73
C SER A 27 -8.38 -12.84 -12.51
N GLU A 28 -9.24 -12.12 -11.78
CA GLU A 28 -9.94 -12.62 -10.57
C GLU A 28 -10.85 -13.83 -10.80
N GLN A 29 -11.33 -14.04 -12.04
CA GLN A 29 -12.18 -15.18 -12.38
C GLN A 29 -11.39 -16.41 -12.80
N LEU A 30 -10.08 -16.26 -13.00
CA LEU A 30 -9.19 -17.34 -13.42
C LEU A 30 -8.63 -18.04 -12.18
N ALA A 31 -8.22 -19.30 -12.36
CA ALA A 31 -7.52 -20.00 -11.29
C ALA A 31 -6.17 -19.32 -11.03
N HIS A 32 -5.80 -19.12 -9.76
CA HIS A 32 -4.60 -18.40 -9.32
C HIS A 32 -3.33 -18.73 -10.12
N ASN A 33 -3.11 -20.00 -10.46
CA ASN A 33 -1.89 -20.42 -11.16
C ASN A 33 -1.89 -20.05 -12.65
N SER A 34 -3.06 -19.85 -13.25
CA SER A 34 -3.20 -19.55 -14.68
C SER A 34 -3.01 -18.07 -15.01
N GLU A 35 -3.27 -17.18 -14.04
CA GLU A 35 -3.12 -15.72 -14.20
C GLU A 35 -1.68 -15.32 -14.53
N LEU A 36 -0.70 -15.97 -13.88
CA LEU A 36 0.72 -15.66 -14.07
C LEU A 36 1.25 -16.10 -15.44
N ILE A 37 0.70 -17.20 -15.99
CA ILE A 37 1.26 -17.89 -17.15
C ILE A 37 0.59 -17.45 -18.45
N LEU A 38 -0.72 -17.11 -18.42
CA LEU A 38 -1.46 -16.82 -19.63
C LEU A 38 -0.89 -15.64 -20.44
N PRO A 39 -0.58 -14.47 -19.85
CA PRO A 39 -0.09 -13.34 -20.65
C PRO A 39 1.26 -13.62 -21.33
N PRO A 40 2.27 -14.21 -20.66
CA PRO A 40 3.47 -14.70 -21.34
C PRO A 40 3.18 -15.74 -22.44
N LEU A 41 2.20 -16.62 -22.24
CA LEU A 41 1.83 -17.65 -23.21
C LEU A 41 1.18 -17.05 -24.46
N ILE A 42 0.43 -15.94 -24.33
CA ILE A 42 -0.09 -15.17 -25.47
C ILE A 42 1.06 -14.59 -26.28
N VAL A 43 2.06 -14.00 -25.61
CA VAL A 43 3.27 -13.47 -26.28
C VAL A 43 4.03 -14.59 -26.99
N ALA A 44 4.21 -15.74 -26.33
CA ALA A 44 4.86 -16.93 -26.91
C ALA A 44 4.12 -17.44 -28.16
N GLY A 45 2.79 -17.55 -28.06
CA GLY A 45 1.94 -17.99 -29.17
C GLY A 45 2.03 -17.04 -30.36
N TYR A 46 1.97 -15.72 -30.12
CA TYR A 46 2.16 -14.73 -31.17
C TYR A 46 3.55 -14.83 -31.81
N ALA A 47 4.61 -14.95 -30.99
CA ALA A 47 5.98 -15.09 -31.48
C ALA A 47 6.17 -16.33 -32.37
N LEU A 48 5.55 -17.45 -32.02
CA LEU A 48 5.61 -18.70 -32.79
C LEU A 48 4.95 -18.53 -34.17
N VAL A 49 3.79 -17.86 -34.23
CA VAL A 49 3.11 -17.57 -35.51
C VAL A 49 3.92 -16.61 -36.37
N VAL A 50 4.51 -15.57 -35.77
CA VAL A 50 5.41 -14.63 -36.46
C VAL A 50 6.62 -15.37 -37.02
N TYR A 51 7.28 -16.21 -36.21
CA TYR A 51 8.42 -17.01 -36.63
C TYR A 51 8.09 -17.90 -37.84
N GLY A 52 6.98 -18.65 -37.78
CA GLY A 52 6.55 -19.50 -38.89
C GLY A 52 6.25 -18.71 -40.17
N SER A 53 5.63 -17.55 -40.03
CA SER A 53 5.28 -16.67 -41.16
C SER A 53 6.50 -16.02 -41.81
N LEU A 54 7.49 -15.61 -41.00
CA LEU A 54 8.73 -14.98 -41.48
C LEU A 54 9.67 -15.99 -42.14
N ARG A 55 9.76 -17.22 -41.59
CA ARG A 55 10.57 -18.29 -42.17
C ARG A 55 10.19 -18.59 -43.63
N ALA A 56 8.90 -18.49 -43.97
CA ALA A 56 8.43 -18.68 -45.33
C ALA A 56 8.70 -17.49 -46.27
N ALA A 57 8.91 -16.28 -45.73
CA ALA A 57 8.92 -15.05 -46.51
C ALA A 57 10.32 -14.48 -46.84
N ARG A 58 11.36 -14.90 -46.12
CA ARG A 58 12.79 -14.52 -46.31
C ARG A 58 13.02 -13.04 -46.65
N ASN A 59 12.40 -12.13 -45.90
CA ASN A 59 12.59 -10.68 -46.07
C ASN A 59 13.09 -10.09 -44.75
N GLU A 60 14.32 -9.59 -44.77
CA GLU A 60 15.04 -9.09 -43.57
C GLU A 60 14.39 -7.84 -42.97
N ALA A 61 13.96 -6.89 -43.81
CA ALA A 61 13.28 -5.68 -43.33
C ALA A 61 11.93 -6.01 -42.66
N ALA A 62 11.22 -7.03 -43.16
CA ALA A 62 10.01 -7.50 -42.51
C ALA A 62 10.31 -8.22 -41.19
N LEU A 63 11.41 -8.98 -41.13
CA LEU A 63 11.84 -9.70 -39.94
C LEU A 63 12.09 -8.76 -38.77
N GLU A 64 12.85 -7.67 -38.97
CA GLU A 64 13.13 -6.72 -37.89
C GLU A 64 11.85 -6.07 -37.38
N HIS A 65 10.98 -5.61 -38.29
CA HIS A 65 9.70 -5.00 -37.92
C HIS A 65 8.80 -5.93 -37.09
N TYR A 66 8.66 -7.19 -37.51
CA TYR A 66 7.80 -8.15 -36.80
C TYR A 66 8.46 -8.72 -35.54
N ALA A 67 9.79 -8.81 -35.48
CA ALA A 67 10.49 -9.12 -34.24
C ALA A 67 10.27 -8.03 -33.18
N ASP A 68 10.32 -6.76 -33.59
CA ASP A 68 10.01 -5.62 -32.71
C ASP A 68 8.55 -5.64 -32.25
N SER A 69 7.61 -6.07 -33.09
CA SER A 69 6.21 -6.22 -32.71
C SER A 69 6.00 -7.21 -31.55
N ILE A 70 6.82 -8.26 -31.43
CA ILE A 70 6.75 -9.22 -30.31
C ILE A 70 7.12 -8.51 -28.99
N TYR A 71 8.17 -7.70 -29.03
CA TYR A 71 8.58 -6.89 -27.88
C TYR A 71 7.52 -5.86 -27.51
N PHE A 72 6.97 -5.15 -28.50
CA PHE A 72 5.89 -4.19 -28.26
C PHE A 72 4.65 -4.86 -27.65
N LEU A 73 4.32 -6.09 -28.06
CA LEU A 73 3.21 -6.84 -27.45
C LEU A 73 3.48 -7.08 -25.96
N GLY A 74 4.65 -7.61 -25.60
CA GLY A 74 5.02 -7.85 -24.20
C GLY A 74 5.00 -6.57 -23.37
N PHE A 75 5.53 -5.48 -23.91
CA PHE A 75 5.52 -4.16 -23.27
C PHE A 75 4.10 -3.61 -23.08
N MET A 76 3.24 -3.70 -24.09
CA MET A 76 1.85 -3.23 -24.01
C MET A 76 1.08 -3.99 -22.92
N LEU A 77 1.21 -5.31 -22.85
CA LEU A 77 0.56 -6.10 -21.81
C LEU A 77 1.11 -5.78 -20.41
N THR A 78 2.40 -5.45 -20.32
CA THR A 78 3.02 -4.98 -19.07
C THR A 78 2.39 -3.66 -18.61
N LEU A 79 2.20 -2.69 -19.53
CA LEU A 79 1.53 -1.43 -19.23
C LEU A 79 0.08 -1.64 -18.81
N VAL A 80 -0.67 -2.50 -19.52
CA VAL A 80 -2.04 -2.84 -19.14
C VAL A 80 -2.07 -3.43 -17.74
N SER A 81 -1.18 -4.37 -17.41
CA SER A 81 -1.08 -4.97 -16.08
C SER A 81 -0.84 -3.91 -14.99
N LEU A 82 0.08 -2.97 -15.24
CA LEU A 82 0.36 -1.85 -14.33
C LEU A 82 -0.85 -0.93 -14.15
N ILE A 83 -1.54 -0.57 -15.23
CA ILE A 83 -2.75 0.26 -15.16
C ILE A 83 -3.84 -0.45 -14.37
N THR A 84 -4.05 -1.75 -14.62
CA THR A 84 -5.02 -2.57 -13.87
C THR A 84 -4.65 -2.65 -12.40
N LEU A 85 -3.36 -2.82 -12.07
CA LEU A 85 -2.88 -2.77 -10.69
C LEU A 85 -3.18 -1.43 -10.03
N PHE A 86 -2.87 -0.30 -10.66
CA PHE A 86 -3.11 1.02 -10.07
C PHE A 86 -4.60 1.31 -9.91
N TYR A 87 -5.42 0.92 -10.88
CA TYR A 87 -6.87 1.07 -10.81
C TYR A 87 -7.47 0.25 -9.66
N ARG A 88 -7.06 -1.02 -9.52
CA ARG A 88 -7.51 -1.87 -8.42
C ARG A 88 -6.99 -1.41 -7.07
N PHE A 89 -5.73 -0.99 -7.00
CA PHE A 89 -5.15 -0.45 -5.77
C PHE A 89 -5.94 0.77 -5.29
N GLN A 90 -6.34 1.67 -6.18
CA GLN A 90 -7.18 2.81 -5.81
C GLN A 90 -8.56 2.38 -5.27
N LEU A 91 -9.19 1.38 -5.89
CA LEU A 91 -10.47 0.84 -5.42
C LEU A 91 -10.34 0.17 -4.05
N ASP A 92 -9.37 -0.73 -3.88
CA ASP A 92 -9.14 -1.45 -2.63
C ASP A 92 -8.81 -0.47 -1.48
N VAL A 93 -8.03 0.58 -1.75
CA VAL A 93 -7.71 1.61 -0.76
C VAL A 93 -8.97 2.39 -0.35
N VAL A 94 -9.81 2.78 -1.32
CA VAL A 94 -11.07 3.47 -1.03
C VAL A 94 -12.01 2.59 -0.22
N ASP A 95 -12.13 1.30 -0.55
CA ASP A 95 -12.97 0.35 0.19
C ASP A 95 -12.45 0.11 1.61
N VAL A 96 -11.13 0.00 1.80
CA VAL A 96 -10.51 -0.14 3.14
C VAL A 96 -10.78 1.09 4.00
N PHE A 97 -10.65 2.30 3.44
CA PHE A 97 -10.93 3.53 4.18
C PHE A 97 -12.42 3.70 4.48
N GLY A 98 -13.31 3.37 3.54
CA GLY A 98 -14.76 3.40 3.76
C GLY A 98 -15.21 2.37 4.81
N ALA A 99 -14.64 1.16 4.75
CA ALA A 99 -14.88 0.12 5.75
C ALA A 99 -14.36 0.54 7.13
N ALA A 100 -13.16 1.11 7.23
CA ALA A 100 -12.61 1.63 8.48
C ALA A 100 -13.48 2.75 9.07
N GLU A 101 -13.97 3.68 8.24
CA GLU A 101 -14.87 4.75 8.69
C GLU A 101 -16.20 4.20 9.21
N SER A 102 -16.76 3.20 8.51
CA SER A 102 -17.98 2.52 8.95
C SER A 102 -17.77 1.69 10.23
N ALA A 103 -16.60 1.06 10.38
CA ALA A 103 -16.24 0.26 11.54
C ALA A 103 -15.98 1.14 12.76
N VAL A 104 -15.35 2.32 12.58
CA VAL A 104 -15.20 3.32 13.65
C VAL A 104 -16.56 3.87 14.06
N ALA A 105 -17.47 4.13 13.11
CA ALA A 105 -18.84 4.55 13.42
C ALA A 105 -19.64 3.45 14.17
N ALA A 106 -19.43 2.18 13.82
CA ALA A 106 -20.07 1.04 14.48
C ALA A 106 -19.44 0.72 15.85
N ALA A 107 -18.11 0.81 15.99
CA ALA A 107 -17.40 0.61 17.25
C ALA A 107 -17.65 1.76 18.25
N ALA A 108 -17.93 2.97 17.75
CA ALA A 108 -18.47 4.05 18.58
C ALA A 108 -19.89 3.73 19.11
N ALA A 109 -20.60 2.77 18.51
CA ALA A 109 -21.92 2.31 18.93
C ALA A 109 -21.86 0.99 19.75
N GLU A 110 -20.86 0.13 19.54
CA GLU A 110 -20.63 -1.11 20.28
C GLU A 110 -19.21 -1.13 20.89
N GLU A 111 -19.10 -0.98 22.20
CA GLU A 111 -17.85 -1.16 22.95
C GLU A 111 -17.29 -2.58 22.70
N GLY A 112 -16.25 -2.72 21.87
CA GLY A 112 -15.29 -3.83 21.99
C GLY A 112 -14.98 -4.72 20.77
N ALA A 113 -15.35 -4.35 19.54
CA ALA A 113 -15.00 -5.19 18.38
C ALA A 113 -13.64 -4.82 17.74
N VAL A 114 -12.60 -5.59 18.08
CA VAL A 114 -11.27 -5.50 17.45
C VAL A 114 -11.27 -6.24 16.10
N TYR A 115 -11.30 -5.49 14.99
CA TYR A 115 -11.12 -6.02 13.63
C TYR A 115 -10.05 -5.20 12.89
N GLY A 116 -8.77 -5.58 12.99
CA GLY A 116 -7.66 -4.78 12.43
C GLY A 116 -6.67 -5.49 11.50
N GLY A 117 -6.64 -6.83 11.43
CA GLY A 117 -5.47 -7.54 10.86
C GLY A 117 -5.59 -8.08 9.43
N GLY A 118 -6.79 -8.30 8.90
CA GLY A 118 -6.96 -9.13 7.69
C GLY A 118 -6.83 -8.41 6.35
N LEU A 119 -7.10 -7.11 6.29
CA LEU A 119 -7.26 -6.37 5.02
C LEU A 119 -5.94 -6.01 4.34
N SER A 120 -4.87 -5.75 5.11
CA SER A 120 -3.58 -5.33 4.56
C SER A 120 -2.83 -6.46 3.85
N GLY A 121 -2.97 -7.71 4.31
CA GLY A 121 -2.30 -8.88 3.72
C GLY A 121 -2.80 -9.19 2.31
N LEU A 122 -4.11 -9.14 2.08
CA LEU A 122 -4.74 -9.42 0.78
C LEU A 122 -4.37 -8.39 -0.29
N VAL A 123 -4.27 -7.11 0.07
CA VAL A 123 -3.89 -6.02 -0.87
C VAL A 123 -2.43 -6.17 -1.31
N LEU A 124 -1.53 -6.54 -0.38
CA LEU A 124 -0.12 -6.78 -0.68
C LEU A 124 0.09 -8.00 -1.59
N GLU A 125 -0.57 -9.11 -1.30
CA GLU A 125 -0.49 -10.33 -2.11
C GLU A 125 -0.96 -10.10 -3.56
N ARG A 126 -2.09 -9.42 -3.74
CA ARG A 126 -2.62 -9.05 -5.07
C ARG A 126 -1.68 -8.13 -5.84
N SER A 127 -1.11 -7.13 -5.15
CA SER A 127 -0.17 -6.19 -5.77
C SER A 127 1.07 -6.91 -6.29
N PHE A 128 1.62 -7.86 -5.52
CA PHE A 128 2.77 -8.65 -5.95
C PHE A 128 2.47 -9.58 -7.12
N SER A 129 1.29 -10.21 -7.15
CA SER A 129 0.87 -11.03 -8.28
C SER A 129 0.89 -10.24 -9.60
N HIS A 130 0.30 -9.04 -9.61
CA HIS A 130 0.27 -8.17 -10.79
C HIS A 130 1.65 -7.64 -11.20
N ILE A 131 2.53 -7.35 -10.24
CA ILE A 131 3.95 -7.02 -10.52
C ILE A 131 4.64 -8.22 -11.16
N GLY A 132 4.43 -9.43 -10.63
CA GLY A 132 4.97 -10.67 -11.19
C GLY A 132 4.53 -10.90 -12.63
N ILE A 133 3.25 -10.69 -12.92
CA ILE A 133 2.68 -10.76 -14.28
C ILE A 133 3.34 -9.72 -15.20
N ALA A 134 3.49 -8.49 -14.73
CA ALA A 134 4.10 -7.41 -15.52
C ALA A 134 5.56 -7.75 -15.89
N VAL A 135 6.37 -8.18 -14.91
CA VAL A 135 7.78 -8.53 -15.12
C VAL A 135 7.91 -9.75 -16.04
N SER A 136 7.15 -10.81 -15.80
CA SER A 136 7.23 -12.05 -16.59
C SER A 136 6.81 -11.82 -18.06
N THR A 137 5.79 -11.00 -18.28
CA THR A 137 5.29 -10.70 -19.64
C THR A 137 6.27 -9.82 -20.42
N SER A 138 6.86 -8.81 -19.77
CA SER A 138 7.92 -7.98 -20.36
C SER A 138 9.12 -8.83 -20.77
N LEU A 139 9.56 -9.71 -19.87
CA LEU A 139 10.66 -10.63 -20.12
C LEU A 139 10.36 -11.55 -21.30
N ALA A 140 9.17 -12.16 -21.33
CA ALA A 140 8.75 -13.01 -22.44
C ALA A 140 8.86 -12.26 -23.78
N GLY A 141 8.42 -11.00 -23.84
CA GLY A 141 8.56 -10.16 -25.04
C GLY A 141 10.00 -10.00 -25.51
N VAL A 142 10.92 -9.72 -24.59
CA VAL A 142 12.36 -9.59 -24.89
C VAL A 142 12.95 -10.93 -25.35
N LEU A 143 12.70 -12.01 -24.61
CA LEU A 143 13.25 -13.34 -24.89
C LEU A 143 12.77 -13.86 -26.24
N PHE A 144 11.46 -13.80 -26.51
CA PHE A 144 10.92 -14.30 -27.76
C PHE A 144 11.33 -13.44 -28.97
N ARG A 145 11.42 -12.12 -28.83
CA ARG A 145 12.00 -11.26 -29.89
C ARG A 145 13.41 -11.70 -30.25
N ASN A 146 14.26 -11.88 -29.24
CA ASN A 146 15.65 -12.27 -29.42
C ASN A 146 15.79 -13.67 -30.01
N MET A 147 14.96 -14.62 -29.57
CA MET A 147 14.93 -15.98 -30.10
C MET A 147 14.51 -16.03 -31.57
N VAL A 148 13.44 -15.29 -31.93
CA VAL A 148 12.96 -15.20 -33.33
C VAL A 148 14.01 -14.55 -34.23
N ARG A 149 14.64 -13.46 -33.76
CA ARG A 149 15.70 -12.77 -34.50
C ARG A 149 16.92 -13.68 -34.69
N GLY A 150 17.39 -14.33 -33.62
CA GLY A 150 18.55 -15.22 -33.66
C GLY A 150 18.34 -16.43 -34.56
N ALA A 151 17.18 -17.09 -34.46
CA ALA A 151 16.86 -18.27 -35.27
C ALA A 151 16.74 -17.97 -36.76
N LEU A 152 16.25 -16.78 -37.13
CA LEU A 152 16.10 -16.40 -38.54
C LEU A 152 17.39 -15.83 -39.15
N LEU A 153 18.19 -15.08 -38.38
CA LEU A 153 19.52 -14.63 -38.83
C LEU A 153 20.48 -15.82 -39.02
N GLY A 154 20.50 -16.77 -38.08
CA GLY A 154 21.32 -17.97 -38.22
C GLY A 154 20.92 -18.85 -39.41
N ALA A 155 19.64 -18.86 -39.79
CA ALA A 155 19.17 -19.58 -40.98
C ALA A 155 19.48 -18.85 -42.30
N ALA A 156 19.65 -17.53 -42.27
CA ALA A 156 20.04 -16.75 -43.45
C ALA A 156 21.52 -16.98 -43.80
N ASP A 157 22.41 -16.90 -42.81
CA ASP A 157 23.85 -17.18 -42.99
C ASP A 157 24.11 -18.62 -43.49
N GLN A 158 23.33 -19.60 -43.04
CA GLN A 158 23.47 -20.99 -43.47
C GLN A 158 23.14 -21.22 -44.95
N THR A 159 22.31 -20.37 -45.58
CA THR A 159 21.93 -20.60 -46.99
C THR A 159 22.99 -20.09 -47.98
N ASP A 160 23.83 -19.14 -47.57
CA ASP A 160 24.94 -18.64 -48.39
C ASP A 160 26.24 -19.45 -48.14
N ALA A 161 26.32 -20.19 -47.03
CA ALA A 161 27.45 -21.05 -46.67
C ALA A 161 27.44 -22.45 -47.31
N ASP A 162 26.31 -22.89 -47.89
CA ASP A 162 26.17 -24.22 -48.52
C ASP A 162 26.93 -24.37 -49.86
N GLU A 163 27.54 -23.30 -50.41
CA GLU A 163 28.45 -23.39 -51.57
C GLU A 163 29.93 -23.48 -51.21
N ALA A 164 30.32 -23.34 -49.94
CA ALA A 164 31.72 -23.49 -49.55
C ALA A 164 31.82 -23.99 -48.11
N ALA A 165 32.02 -25.30 -47.94
CA ALA A 165 32.58 -25.96 -46.75
C ALA A 165 32.82 -25.04 -45.52
N GLY A 166 31.73 -24.59 -44.87
CA GLY A 166 31.71 -23.74 -43.67
C GLY A 166 31.71 -24.61 -42.43
N SER A 167 32.88 -25.20 -42.19
CA SER A 167 33.17 -26.29 -41.28
C SER A 167 33.32 -25.79 -39.84
N GLU A 168 32.52 -26.34 -38.91
CA GLU A 168 32.77 -26.40 -37.47
C GLU A 168 32.75 -25.07 -36.67
N GLU A 169 33.28 -23.96 -37.20
CA GLU A 169 33.33 -22.64 -36.54
C GLU A 169 31.93 -22.03 -36.36
N ASP A 170 31.04 -22.15 -37.34
CA ASP A 170 29.67 -21.63 -37.22
C ASP A 170 28.84 -22.42 -36.20
N PHE A 171 29.03 -23.75 -36.13
CA PHE A 171 28.43 -24.59 -35.09
C PHE A 171 29.01 -24.32 -33.70
N ALA A 172 30.28 -23.91 -33.61
CA ALA A 172 30.89 -23.48 -32.36
C ALA A 172 30.30 -22.12 -31.92
N LEU A 173 30.09 -21.19 -32.85
CA LEU A 173 29.54 -19.86 -32.57
C LEU A 173 28.06 -19.91 -32.14
N ILE A 174 27.26 -20.76 -32.76
CA ILE A 174 25.86 -21.01 -32.33
C ILE A 174 25.83 -21.64 -30.94
N ARG A 175 26.65 -22.67 -30.68
CA ARG A 175 26.73 -23.28 -29.33
C ARG A 175 27.21 -22.30 -28.28
N GLN A 176 28.15 -21.43 -28.62
CA GLN A 176 28.61 -20.38 -27.73
C GLN A 176 27.46 -19.43 -27.38
N ARG A 177 26.71 -18.94 -28.38
CA ARG A 177 25.54 -18.08 -28.13
C ARG A 177 24.46 -18.80 -27.33
N GLU A 178 24.18 -20.06 -27.61
CA GLU A 178 23.23 -20.87 -26.83
C GLU A 178 23.68 -20.98 -25.37
N THR A 179 24.97 -21.20 -25.13
CA THR A 179 25.55 -21.25 -23.78
C THR A 179 25.44 -19.90 -23.07
N GLU A 180 25.77 -18.79 -23.76
CA GLU A 180 25.61 -17.43 -23.24
C GLU A 180 24.14 -17.11 -22.92
N TYR A 181 23.21 -17.57 -23.77
CA TYR A 181 21.77 -17.42 -23.53
C TYR A 181 21.30 -18.21 -22.32
N VAL A 182 21.71 -19.48 -22.19
CA VAL A 182 21.36 -20.32 -21.03
C VAL A 182 21.92 -19.72 -19.75
N GLN A 183 23.16 -19.24 -19.76
CA GLN A 183 23.77 -18.55 -18.62
C GLN A 183 23.03 -17.25 -18.27
N ALA A 184 22.64 -16.45 -19.28
CA ALA A 184 21.85 -15.26 -19.05
C ALA A 184 20.46 -15.61 -18.48
N LEU A 185 19.85 -16.71 -18.92
CA LEU A 185 18.57 -17.19 -18.41
C LEU A 185 18.70 -17.68 -16.95
N GLU A 186 19.76 -18.42 -16.63
CA GLU A 186 20.04 -18.88 -15.26
C GLU A 186 20.32 -17.70 -14.32
N ALA A 187 21.16 -16.75 -14.73
CA ALA A 187 21.43 -15.54 -13.98
C ALA A 187 20.15 -14.72 -13.77
N PHE A 188 19.29 -14.66 -14.78
CA PHE A 188 18.00 -13.99 -14.69
C PHE A 188 17.03 -14.72 -13.74
N VAL A 189 16.89 -16.05 -13.85
CA VAL A 189 16.07 -16.87 -12.95
C VAL A 189 16.55 -16.72 -11.52
N SER A 190 17.87 -16.74 -11.30
CA SER A 190 18.46 -16.50 -9.98
C SER A 190 18.17 -15.10 -9.46
N SER A 191 18.31 -14.07 -10.28
CA SER A 191 18.02 -12.68 -9.92
C SER A 191 16.54 -12.48 -9.59
N THR A 192 15.66 -13.11 -10.37
CA THR A 192 14.21 -13.08 -10.15
C THR A 192 13.82 -13.84 -8.89
N GLY A 193 14.44 -15.00 -8.64
CA GLY A 193 14.26 -15.75 -7.39
C GLY A 193 14.67 -14.92 -6.18
N ALA A 194 15.85 -14.30 -6.21
CA ALA A 194 16.33 -13.41 -5.15
C ALA A 194 15.43 -12.17 -4.97
N PHE A 195 14.92 -11.61 -6.06
CA PHE A 195 13.97 -10.50 -6.01
C PHE A 195 12.63 -10.93 -5.39
N SER A 196 12.08 -12.07 -5.78
CA SER A 196 10.86 -12.64 -5.21
C SER A 196 11.02 -12.97 -3.72
N GLU A 197 12.15 -13.56 -3.32
CA GLU A 197 12.49 -13.79 -1.91
C GLU A 197 12.62 -12.47 -1.14
N GLY A 198 13.27 -11.46 -1.73
CA GLY A 198 13.38 -10.13 -1.16
C GLY A 198 12.02 -9.46 -0.96
N LEU A 199 11.12 -9.60 -1.94
CA LEU A 199 9.75 -9.11 -1.83
C LEU A 199 8.94 -9.83 -0.75
N ALA A 200 9.07 -11.16 -0.65
CA ALA A 200 8.41 -11.93 0.40
C ALA A 200 8.93 -11.53 1.80
N ALA A 201 10.23 -11.35 1.95
CA ALA A 201 10.83 -10.85 3.19
C ALA A 201 10.33 -9.43 3.53
N GLN A 202 10.22 -8.55 2.54
CA GLN A 202 9.72 -7.19 2.73
C GLN A 202 8.21 -7.17 3.05
N GLN A 203 7.42 -8.08 2.48
CA GLN A 203 6.02 -8.30 2.84
C GLN A 203 5.90 -8.72 4.31
N GLN A 204 6.71 -9.67 4.75
CA GLN A 204 6.72 -10.12 6.14
C GLN A 204 7.11 -8.98 7.09
N GLN A 205 8.10 -8.17 6.72
CA GLN A 205 8.53 -7.00 7.49
C GLN A 205 7.43 -5.92 7.56
N LEU A 206 6.75 -5.63 6.45
CA LEU A 206 5.61 -4.71 6.42
C LEU A 206 4.45 -5.22 7.27
N GLY A 207 4.14 -6.52 7.20
CA GLY A 207 3.15 -7.16 8.04
C GLY A 207 3.44 -6.97 9.53
N GLN A 208 4.68 -7.24 9.95
CA GLN A 208 5.13 -7.02 11.33
C GLN A 208 4.99 -5.56 11.76
N ARG A 209 5.40 -4.61 10.91
CA ARG A 209 5.27 -3.17 11.21
C ARG A 209 3.80 -2.73 11.33
N LEU A 210 2.92 -3.27 10.50
CA LEU A 210 1.48 -2.97 10.59
C LEU A 210 0.87 -3.54 11.87
N GLU A 211 1.29 -4.73 12.29
CA GLU A 211 0.86 -5.34 13.55
C GLU A 211 1.37 -4.56 14.78
N GLU A 212 2.62 -4.11 14.76
CA GLU A 212 3.18 -3.20 15.75
C GLU A 212 2.39 -1.89 15.82
N MET A 213 2.06 -1.31 14.66
CA MET A 213 1.28 -0.07 14.58
C MET A 213 -0.15 -0.26 15.09
N ALA A 214 -0.81 -1.37 14.74
CA ALA A 214 -2.15 -1.71 15.26
C ALA A 214 -2.14 -1.85 16.79
N THR A 215 -1.10 -2.49 17.34
CA THR A 215 -0.91 -2.62 18.79
C THR A 215 -0.68 -1.26 19.45
N ALA A 216 0.10 -0.37 18.82
CA ALA A 216 0.34 0.97 19.32
C ALA A 216 -0.93 1.83 19.31
N VAL A 217 -1.74 1.74 18.25
CA VAL A 217 -3.04 2.42 18.15
C VAL A 217 -3.99 1.94 19.24
N SER A 218 -4.09 0.63 19.46
CA SER A 218 -4.94 0.07 20.53
C SER A 218 -4.51 0.54 21.93
N ARG A 219 -3.20 0.65 22.20
CA ARG A 219 -2.72 1.25 23.45
C ARG A 219 -3.10 2.72 23.57
N HIS A 220 -3.01 3.49 22.49
CA HIS A 220 -3.43 4.89 22.49
C HIS A 220 -4.93 5.04 22.75
N GLU A 221 -5.75 4.17 22.19
CA GLU A 221 -7.19 4.13 22.44
C GLU A 221 -7.50 3.87 23.93
N GLN A 222 -6.81 2.92 24.56
CA GLN A 222 -6.94 2.67 26.01
C GLN A 222 -6.52 3.88 26.85
N VAL A 223 -5.46 4.58 26.46
CA VAL A 223 -5.02 5.80 27.15
C VAL A 223 -6.07 6.91 26.99
N LEU A 224 -6.65 7.06 25.80
CA LEU A 224 -7.72 8.03 25.55
C LEU A 224 -8.99 7.71 26.34
N SER A 225 -9.38 6.45 26.45
CA SER A 225 -10.52 6.06 27.29
C SER A 225 -10.27 6.40 28.76
N GLY A 226 -9.05 6.17 29.26
CA GLY A 226 -8.63 6.57 30.60
C GLY A 226 -8.72 8.07 30.82
N TYR A 227 -8.30 8.89 29.85
CA TYR A 227 -8.48 10.35 29.93
C TYR A 227 -9.95 10.76 29.92
N ALA A 228 -10.81 10.09 29.15
CA ALA A 228 -12.25 10.36 29.13
C ALA A 228 -12.92 10.04 30.48
N GLU A 229 -12.51 8.96 31.14
CA GLU A 229 -12.98 8.60 32.48
C GLU A 229 -12.49 9.61 33.54
N LEU A 230 -11.23 10.02 33.46
CA LEU A 230 -10.65 11.04 34.33
C LEU A 230 -11.37 12.39 34.16
N GLY A 231 -11.70 12.76 32.91
CA GLY A 231 -12.53 13.91 32.60
C GLY A 231 -13.92 13.83 33.25
N ARG A 232 -14.60 12.69 33.15
CA ARG A 232 -15.89 12.46 33.84
C ARG A 232 -15.77 12.60 35.36
N SER A 233 -14.71 12.04 35.96
CA SER A 233 -14.44 12.17 37.40
C SER A 233 -14.19 13.62 37.83
N LEU A 234 -13.50 14.42 37.00
CA LEU A 234 -13.25 15.83 37.27
C LEU A 234 -14.55 16.64 37.23
N VAL A 235 -15.40 16.41 36.22
CA VAL A 235 -16.72 17.06 36.14
C VAL A 235 -17.57 16.72 37.36
N GLN A 236 -17.63 15.44 37.75
CA GLN A 236 -18.39 15.02 38.92
C GLN A 236 -17.83 15.59 40.24
N SER A 237 -16.51 15.75 40.33
CA SER A 237 -15.86 16.40 41.47
C SER A 237 -16.17 17.90 41.51
N ALA A 238 -16.20 18.57 40.35
CA ALA A 238 -16.57 19.97 40.24
C ALA A 238 -18.04 20.20 40.63
N GLU A 239 -18.96 19.33 40.20
CA GLU A 239 -20.37 19.37 40.61
C GLU A 239 -20.51 19.22 42.13
N ARG A 240 -19.81 18.27 42.76
CA ARG A 240 -19.81 18.11 44.22
C ARG A 240 -19.27 19.35 44.94
N VAL A 241 -18.19 19.94 44.43
CA VAL A 241 -17.63 21.17 45.01
C VAL A 241 -18.63 22.33 44.89
N GLN A 242 -19.33 22.44 43.76
CA GLN A 242 -20.37 23.43 43.57
C GLN A 242 -21.55 23.21 44.51
N GLU A 243 -22.06 21.98 44.62
CA GLU A 243 -23.14 21.61 45.55
C GLU A 243 -22.76 21.90 47.01
N LEU A 244 -21.52 21.57 47.41
CA LEU A 244 -20.98 21.92 48.71
C LEU A 244 -20.85 23.43 48.90
N ALA A 245 -20.46 24.19 47.89
CA ALA A 245 -20.37 25.65 47.96
C ALA A 245 -21.75 26.31 48.10
N GLU A 246 -22.79 25.73 47.47
CA GLU A 246 -24.18 26.19 47.58
C GLU A 246 -24.79 25.86 48.96
N HIS A 247 -24.43 24.72 49.55
CA HIS A 247 -24.92 24.31 50.87
C HIS A 247 -24.08 24.79 52.05
N THR A 248 -22.82 25.18 51.82
CA THR A 248 -22.03 25.85 52.85
C THR A 248 -22.61 27.24 53.02
N PRO A 249 -23.09 27.63 54.21
CA PRO A 249 -23.78 28.89 54.40
C PRO A 249 -22.75 30.02 54.50
N LEU A 250 -21.95 30.20 53.44
CA LEU A 250 -20.87 31.19 53.34
C LEU A 250 -21.42 32.60 53.59
N ARG A 251 -22.65 32.86 53.15
CA ARG A 251 -23.36 34.10 53.46
C ARG A 251 -23.64 34.26 54.95
N ARG A 252 -24.13 33.21 55.61
CA ARG A 252 -24.41 33.21 57.06
C ARG A 252 -23.12 33.33 57.88
N LEU A 253 -22.07 32.61 57.50
CA LEU A 253 -20.74 32.71 58.13
C LEU A 253 -20.16 34.11 57.96
N ASN A 254 -20.36 34.76 56.82
CA ASN A 254 -19.91 36.12 56.58
C ASN A 254 -20.76 37.16 57.35
N GLU A 255 -22.07 36.94 57.46
CA GLU A 255 -22.97 37.72 58.32
C GLU A 255 -22.59 37.58 59.80
N GLU A 256 -22.33 36.37 60.28
CA GLU A 256 -21.86 36.07 61.65
C GLU A 256 -20.47 36.66 61.93
N LEU A 257 -19.55 36.65 60.95
CA LEU A 257 -18.24 37.31 61.07
C LEU A 257 -18.35 38.84 61.14
N SER A 258 -19.28 39.41 60.36
CA SER A 258 -19.56 40.84 60.35
C SER A 258 -20.17 41.29 61.68
N GLU A 259 -21.12 40.51 62.20
CA GLU A 259 -21.76 40.75 63.50
C GLU A 259 -20.75 40.62 64.64
N PHE A 260 -19.88 39.60 64.60
CA PHE A 260 -18.78 39.45 65.55
C PHE A 260 -17.80 40.64 65.49
N SER A 261 -17.42 41.09 64.28
CA SER A 261 -16.58 42.29 64.12
C SER A 261 -17.27 43.56 64.64
N GLY A 262 -18.61 43.65 64.54
CA GLY A 262 -19.40 44.74 65.10
C GLY A 262 -19.35 44.73 66.63
N GLY A 263 -19.60 43.58 67.25
CA GLY A 263 -19.55 43.40 68.70
C GLY A 263 -18.16 43.69 69.31
N VAL A 264 -17.08 43.34 68.61
CA VAL A 264 -15.70 43.68 69.04
C VAL A 264 -15.46 45.20 69.02
N LYS A 265 -15.99 45.92 68.04
CA LYS A 265 -15.87 47.40 67.99
C LYS A 265 -16.67 48.07 69.12
N GLU A 266 -17.85 47.55 69.41
CA GLU A 266 -18.68 48.05 70.50
C GLU A 266 -18.02 47.78 71.86
N LEU A 267 -17.44 46.59 72.04
CA LEU A 267 -16.65 46.27 73.23
C LEU A 267 -15.46 47.22 73.43
N ASN A 268 -14.72 47.54 72.36
CA ASN A 268 -13.65 48.54 72.43
C ASN A 268 -14.19 49.92 72.84
N THR A 269 -15.34 50.32 72.32
CA THR A 269 -15.96 51.61 72.67
C THR A 269 -16.35 51.67 74.16
N VAL A 270 -16.89 50.56 74.69
CA VAL A 270 -17.20 50.45 76.12
C VAL A 270 -15.93 50.46 76.96
N LEU A 271 -14.87 49.76 76.51
CA LEU A 271 -13.58 49.75 77.20
C LEU A 271 -12.97 51.15 77.28
N ASP A 272 -12.99 51.90 76.17
CA ASP A 272 -12.54 53.30 76.11
C ASP A 272 -13.37 54.19 77.04
N GLY A 273 -14.69 53.97 77.12
CA GLY A 273 -15.57 54.67 78.05
C GLY A 273 -15.24 54.38 79.52
N VAL A 274 -14.94 53.12 79.86
CA VAL A 274 -14.53 52.73 81.22
C VAL A 274 -13.18 53.35 81.58
N ILE A 275 -12.23 53.36 80.64
CA ILE A 275 -10.93 54.03 80.81
C ILE A 275 -11.15 55.52 81.10
N SER A 276 -11.97 56.22 80.31
CA SER A 276 -12.25 57.65 80.52
C SER A 276 -12.90 57.93 81.89
N ILE A 277 -13.83 57.09 82.35
CA ILE A 277 -14.44 57.25 83.69
C ILE A 277 -13.39 57.03 84.80
N LEU A 278 -12.49 56.06 84.62
CA LEU A 278 -11.39 55.82 85.56
C LEU A 278 -10.43 57.01 85.59
N GLU A 279 -10.05 57.56 84.43
CA GLU A 279 -9.23 58.77 84.33
C GLU A 279 -9.89 59.95 85.04
N GLN A 280 -11.18 60.19 84.78
CA GLN A 280 -11.93 61.28 85.42
C GLN A 280 -12.02 61.13 86.94
N LYS A 281 -12.22 59.90 87.45
CA LYS A 281 -12.22 59.64 88.90
C LYS A 281 -10.84 59.82 89.53
N VAL A 282 -9.77 59.46 88.84
CA VAL A 282 -8.40 59.67 89.31
C VAL A 282 -8.08 61.16 89.38
N GLU A 283 -8.55 61.97 88.42
CA GLU A 283 -8.38 63.43 88.44
C GLU A 283 -9.13 64.11 89.60
N CYS A 284 -10.36 63.69 89.95
CA CYS A 284 -11.11 64.29 91.07
C CYS A 284 -10.57 63.97 92.47
N VAL A 285 -9.67 62.99 92.61
CA VAL A 285 -9.06 62.61 93.91
C VAL A 285 -7.73 63.35 94.16
N ARG A 286 -7.22 64.08 93.16
CA ARG A 286 -6.09 65.01 93.31
C ARG A 286 -6.56 66.42 93.65
#